data_AF-A0A972BSD2-F1
#
_entry.id   AF-A0A972BSD2-F1
#
_cell.length_a   1.000
_cell.length_b   1.000
_cell.length_c   1.000
_cell.angle_alpha   90.00
_cell.angle_beta   90.00
_cell.angle_gamma   90.00
#
_symmetry.space_group_name_H-M   'P 1'
#
loop_
_entity.id
_entity.type
_entity.pdbx_description
1 polymer ?
#
loop_
_entity_poly.entity_id
_entity_poly.type
_entity_poly.pdbx_seq_one_letter_code
_entity_poly.pdbx_strand_id
1 'polypeptide(L)'
;VPTVRREVNFDQLWDLVSFGLSHQPHVRGVHFQPMSYFGRYPATFTPDHLTLPELMTGLEEQSKGMVRATDFLPPGCEHALCSFSGKFMTREDGTLVRLGQAQCDCTPKPAEAGALQSIGVTARQWSGPELQKEAPDMVPDNDLDHFLARARTHSFTISAMAFQDAWSLNLERLQGCCIHVAQPDGRLIPFCAYNLTSRHGQTLYRGQV
;
A
#
# COMPACT_ATOMS: atom_id res chain seq x y z
N VAL A 1 -6.17 7.94 -0.67
CA VAL A 1 -6.14 6.77 0.22
C VAL A 1 -7.58 6.49 0.67
N PRO A 2 -8.32 5.61 -0.03
CA PRO A 2 -9.66 5.21 0.41
C PRO A 2 -9.60 4.24 1.60
N THR A 3 -10.36 4.54 2.66
CA THR A 3 -10.62 3.58 3.74
C THR A 3 -11.71 2.61 3.32
N VAL A 4 -11.50 1.31 3.50
CA VAL A 4 -12.41 0.26 3.01
C VAL A 4 -13.14 -0.44 4.15
N ARG A 5 -14.46 -0.62 3.99
CA ARG A 5 -15.34 -1.42 4.86
C ARG A 5 -16.31 -2.25 4.01
N ARG A 6 -16.51 -3.51 4.40
CA ARG A 6 -17.26 -4.55 3.64
C ARG A 6 -18.64 -4.12 3.16
N GLU A 7 -19.43 -3.50 4.02
CA GLU A 7 -20.81 -3.09 3.69
C GLU A 7 -20.93 -1.62 3.24
N VAL A 8 -19.81 -0.95 2.97
CA VAL A 8 -19.81 0.48 2.62
C VAL A 8 -19.30 0.71 1.22
N ASN A 9 -18.13 0.15 0.90
CA ASN A 9 -17.44 0.42 -0.36
C ASN A 9 -16.52 -0.70 -0.83
N PHE A 10 -16.62 -1.90 -0.24
CA PHE A 10 -15.82 -3.05 -0.66
C PHE A 10 -16.24 -3.57 -2.04
N ASP A 11 -17.47 -3.31 -2.46
CA ASP A 11 -17.98 -3.59 -3.80
C ASP A 11 -17.50 -2.58 -4.87
N GLN A 12 -16.74 -1.55 -4.48
CA GLN A 12 -16.29 -0.45 -5.34
C GLN A 12 -14.76 -0.33 -5.45
N LEU A 13 -14.01 -1.39 -5.13
CA LEU A 13 -12.54 -1.37 -5.17
C LEU A 13 -12.03 -1.04 -6.57
N TRP A 14 -12.59 -1.71 -7.59
CA TRP A 14 -12.15 -1.48 -8.97
C TRP A 14 -12.60 -0.13 -9.52
N ASP A 15 -13.75 0.40 -9.09
CA ASP A 15 -14.19 1.74 -9.48
C ASP A 15 -13.20 2.81 -8.99
N LEU A 16 -12.69 2.66 -7.77
CA LEU A 16 -11.66 3.54 -7.21
C LEU A 16 -10.33 3.45 -7.99
N VAL A 17 -9.94 2.25 -8.42
CA VAL A 17 -8.76 2.05 -9.27
C VAL A 17 -8.97 2.66 -10.66
N SER A 18 -10.13 2.41 -11.27
CA SER A 18 -10.50 2.92 -12.60
C SER A 18 -10.55 4.43 -12.62
N PHE A 19 -11.11 5.05 -11.58
CA PHE A 19 -11.07 6.49 -11.39
C PHE A 19 -9.62 7.00 -11.32
N GLY A 20 -8.74 6.33 -10.59
CA GLY A 20 -7.33 6.72 -10.55
C GLY A 20 -6.64 6.57 -11.92
N LEU A 21 -6.88 5.47 -12.63
CA LEU A 21 -6.33 5.23 -13.96
C LEU A 21 -6.76 6.30 -14.97
N SER A 22 -8.02 6.75 -14.94
CA SER A 22 -8.53 7.78 -15.85
C SER A 22 -7.93 9.17 -15.59
N HIS A 23 -7.23 9.37 -14.46
CA HIS A 23 -6.58 10.63 -14.08
C HIS A 23 -5.06 10.54 -14.15
N GLN A 24 -4.49 9.52 -14.80
CA GLN A 24 -3.08 9.51 -15.15
C GLN A 24 -2.75 10.71 -16.07
N PRO A 25 -1.55 11.32 -15.95
CA PRO A 25 -0.43 10.94 -15.07
C PRO A 25 -0.51 11.53 -13.64
N HIS A 26 -1.55 12.30 -13.32
CA HIS A 26 -1.66 13.04 -12.07
C HIS A 26 -1.96 12.13 -10.86
N VAL A 27 -2.83 11.13 -11.05
CA VAL A 27 -3.05 10.08 -10.07
C VAL A 27 -2.14 8.90 -10.39
N ARG A 28 -1.24 8.59 -9.46
CA ARG A 28 -0.17 7.58 -9.62
C ARG A 28 -0.51 6.22 -9.03
N GLY A 29 -1.62 6.12 -8.31
CA GLY A 29 -1.99 4.89 -7.64
C GLY A 29 -3.10 5.06 -6.63
N VAL A 30 -3.57 3.93 -6.12
CA VAL A 30 -4.51 3.83 -5.01
C VAL A 30 -3.85 3.02 -3.90
N HIS A 31 -3.84 3.60 -2.69
CA HIS A 31 -3.49 2.90 -1.47
C HIS A 31 -4.76 2.69 -0.65
N PHE A 32 -5.21 1.44 -0.56
CA PHE A 32 -6.37 1.06 0.23
C PHE A 32 -6.00 0.90 1.70
N GLN A 33 -6.89 1.33 2.58
CA GLN A 33 -6.71 1.17 4.01
C GLN A 33 -7.94 0.45 4.58
N PRO A 34 -7.91 -0.87 4.81
CA PRO A 34 -8.92 -1.54 5.61
C PRO A 34 -9.19 -0.78 6.90
N MET A 35 -10.47 -0.65 7.27
CA MET A 35 -10.85 -0.01 8.51
C MET A 35 -10.25 -0.77 9.70
N SER A 36 -9.56 -0.02 10.58
CA SER A 36 -9.13 -0.47 11.89
C SER A 36 -9.85 0.33 12.96
N TYR A 37 -10.03 -0.26 14.12
CA TYR A 37 -10.78 0.33 15.20
C TYR A 37 -9.81 0.95 16.22
N PHE A 38 -9.83 2.28 16.35
CA PHE A 38 -9.19 3.00 17.47
C PHE A 38 -10.19 3.85 18.29
N GLY A 39 -10.00 3.92 19.61
CA GLY A 39 -10.81 4.77 20.51
C GLY A 39 -11.83 4.02 21.37
N ARG A 40 -13.03 4.59 21.50
CA ARG A 40 -14.10 4.12 22.39
C ARG A 40 -15.16 3.34 21.63
N TYR A 41 -15.63 2.23 22.20
CA TYR A 41 -16.66 1.38 21.60
C TYR A 41 -17.72 0.97 22.62
N PRO A 42 -18.93 0.62 22.16
CA PRO A 42 -19.91 -0.07 22.98
C PRO A 42 -19.35 -1.39 23.54
N ALA A 43 -19.85 -1.80 24.71
CA ALA A 43 -19.45 -3.06 25.33
C ALA A 43 -19.77 -4.30 24.46
N THR A 44 -20.79 -4.20 23.60
CA THR A 44 -21.24 -5.25 22.68
C THR A 44 -20.66 -5.11 21.26
N PHE A 45 -19.55 -4.38 21.11
CA PHE A 45 -18.93 -4.17 19.80
C PHE A 45 -18.23 -5.45 19.30
N THR A 46 -18.56 -5.84 18.07
CA THR A 46 -17.88 -6.91 17.33
C THR A 46 -17.18 -6.30 16.13
N PRO A 47 -15.84 -6.40 16.03
CA PRO A 47 -15.13 -5.87 14.89
C PRO A 47 -15.41 -6.70 13.64
N ASP A 48 -15.57 -6.03 12.51
CA ASP A 48 -15.59 -6.66 11.19
C ASP A 48 -14.37 -6.18 10.41
N HIS A 49 -13.27 -6.93 10.52
CA HIS A 49 -12.03 -6.61 9.81
C HIS A 49 -12.10 -7.13 8.39
N LEU A 50 -11.65 -6.29 7.46
CA LEU A 50 -11.34 -6.73 6.11
C LEU A 50 -9.87 -7.14 6.04
N THR A 51 -9.61 -8.33 5.53
CA THR A 51 -8.26 -8.86 5.41
C THR A 51 -7.60 -8.44 4.09
N LEU A 52 -6.27 -8.46 4.05
CA LEU A 52 -5.52 -8.19 2.82
C LEU A 52 -5.83 -9.20 1.69
N PRO A 53 -5.94 -10.52 1.96
CA PRO A 53 -6.38 -11.47 0.94
C PRO A 53 -7.77 -11.17 0.37
N GLU A 54 -8.73 -10.77 1.20
CA GLU A 54 -10.06 -10.38 0.72
C GLU A 54 -10.00 -9.16 -0.21
N LEU A 55 -9.15 -8.16 0.10
CA LEU A 55 -8.91 -7.04 -0.82
C LEU A 55 -8.30 -7.50 -2.14
N MET A 56 -7.30 -8.40 -2.11
CA MET A 56 -6.66 -8.91 -3.33
C MET A 56 -7.67 -9.67 -4.21
N THR A 57 -8.47 -10.55 -3.61
CA THR A 57 -9.52 -11.30 -4.30
C THR A 57 -10.61 -10.37 -4.84
N GLY A 58 -11.06 -9.40 -4.04
CA GLY A 58 -12.06 -8.42 -4.47
C GLY A 58 -11.57 -7.56 -5.64
N LEU A 59 -10.29 -7.16 -5.64
CA LEU A 59 -9.67 -6.46 -6.77
C LEU A 59 -9.61 -7.34 -8.03
N GLU A 60 -9.24 -8.60 -7.90
CA GLU A 60 -9.20 -9.55 -9.02
C GLU A 60 -10.59 -9.76 -9.64
N GLU A 61 -11.59 -10.06 -8.80
CA GLU A 61 -12.97 -10.30 -9.21
C GLU A 61 -13.59 -9.07 -9.89
N GLN A 62 -13.51 -7.90 -9.25
CA GLN A 62 -14.12 -6.66 -9.75
C GLN A 62 -13.42 -6.14 -11.01
N SER A 63 -12.11 -6.39 -11.14
CA SER A 63 -11.35 -6.06 -12.35
C SER A 63 -11.54 -7.05 -13.50
N LYS A 64 -12.29 -8.14 -13.28
CA LYS A 64 -12.46 -9.24 -14.23
C LYS A 64 -11.11 -9.81 -14.70
N GLY A 65 -10.15 -9.90 -13.79
CA GLY A 65 -8.81 -10.45 -14.04
C GLY A 65 -7.82 -9.48 -14.71
N MET A 66 -8.13 -8.19 -14.84
CA MET A 66 -7.12 -7.19 -15.27
C MET A 66 -5.94 -7.09 -14.29
N VAL A 67 -6.21 -7.36 -13.00
CA VAL A 67 -5.19 -7.64 -11.99
C VAL A 67 -5.51 -8.96 -11.31
N ARG A 68 -4.51 -9.67 -10.84
CA ARG A 68 -4.67 -10.94 -10.10
C ARG A 68 -4.09 -10.81 -8.70
N ALA A 69 -4.61 -11.59 -7.76
CA ALA A 69 -4.09 -11.63 -6.40
C ALA A 69 -2.59 -11.95 -6.37
N THR A 70 -2.10 -12.78 -7.30
CA THR A 70 -0.68 -13.15 -7.44
C THR A 70 0.21 -12.04 -8.01
N ASP A 71 -0.36 -10.94 -8.52
CA ASP A 71 0.41 -9.81 -9.00
C ASP A 71 0.92 -8.93 -7.83
N PHE A 72 0.30 -9.04 -6.66
CA PHE A 72 0.64 -8.31 -5.45
C PHE A 72 1.75 -9.02 -4.65
N LEU A 73 2.71 -8.22 -4.19
CA LEU A 73 3.83 -8.70 -3.38
C LEU A 73 3.75 -8.17 -1.96
N PRO A 74 4.27 -8.95 -0.98
CA PRO A 74 4.45 -8.46 0.37
C PRO A 74 5.49 -7.32 0.41
N PRO A 75 5.48 -6.52 1.49
CA PRO A 75 6.48 -5.49 1.70
C PRO A 75 7.88 -6.07 1.93
N GLY A 76 8.89 -5.23 1.69
CA GLY A 76 10.29 -5.55 1.99
C GLY A 76 10.82 -4.95 3.29
N CYS A 77 10.05 -4.07 3.96
CA CYS A 77 10.47 -3.32 5.15
C CYS A 77 9.79 -3.86 6.40
N GLU A 78 8.46 -3.85 6.42
CA GLU A 78 7.64 -4.37 7.50
C GLU A 78 7.29 -5.85 7.31
N HIS A 79 6.63 -6.45 8.30
CA HIS A 79 6.15 -7.83 8.23
C HIS A 79 5.27 -8.08 6.99
N ALA A 80 5.46 -9.22 6.32
CA ALA A 80 4.78 -9.60 5.06
C ALA A 80 3.23 -9.62 5.11
N LEU A 81 2.65 -9.52 6.31
CA LEU A 81 1.19 -9.52 6.55
C LEU A 81 0.65 -8.11 6.84
N CYS A 82 1.51 -7.09 6.83
CA CYS A 82 1.11 -5.71 7.12
C CYS A 82 0.58 -4.98 5.90
N SER A 83 1.08 -5.29 4.71
CA SER A 83 0.71 -4.60 3.48
C SER A 83 0.89 -5.48 2.26
N PHE A 84 0.46 -4.98 1.11
CA PHE A 84 0.88 -5.49 -0.18
C PHE A 84 1.01 -4.35 -1.19
N SER A 85 1.75 -4.60 -2.27
CA SER A 85 1.79 -3.68 -3.40
C SER A 85 1.94 -4.39 -4.75
N GLY A 86 1.33 -3.82 -5.77
CA GLY A 86 1.45 -4.20 -7.17
C GLY A 86 1.74 -2.95 -8.00
N LYS A 87 2.61 -3.09 -8.99
CA LYS A 87 2.98 -2.00 -9.90
C LYS A 87 2.56 -2.38 -11.30
N PHE A 88 1.92 -1.47 -11.98
CA PHE A 88 1.38 -1.70 -13.32
C PHE A 88 1.78 -0.56 -14.24
N MET A 89 1.88 -0.86 -15.53
CA MET A 89 1.95 0.12 -16.60
C MET A 89 0.71 -0.02 -17.47
N THR A 90 0.03 1.09 -17.74
CA THR A 90 -1.12 1.11 -18.65
C THR A 90 -0.62 1.10 -20.09
N ARG A 91 -1.01 0.09 -20.88
CA ARG A 91 -0.76 0.02 -22.33
C ARG A 91 -1.69 0.97 -23.09
N GLU A 92 -1.43 1.14 -24.39
CA GLU A 92 -2.26 1.99 -25.26
C GLU A 92 -3.66 1.43 -25.48
N ASP A 93 -3.81 0.12 -25.45
CA ASP A 93 -5.11 -0.58 -25.50
C ASP A 93 -5.89 -0.53 -24.16
N GLY A 94 -5.35 0.17 -23.15
CA GLY A 94 -5.93 0.27 -21.81
C GLY A 94 -5.66 -0.92 -20.90
N THR A 95 -4.99 -1.98 -21.37
CA THR A 95 -4.63 -3.13 -20.53
C THR A 95 -3.49 -2.80 -19.58
N LEU A 96 -3.37 -3.56 -18.50
CA LEU A 96 -2.33 -3.39 -17.50
C LEU A 96 -1.23 -4.44 -17.65
N VAL A 97 0.02 -4.00 -17.54
CA VAL A 97 1.18 -4.89 -17.45
C VAL A 97 1.80 -4.74 -16.08
N ARG A 98 1.91 -5.85 -15.35
CA ARG A 98 2.65 -5.89 -14.09
C ARG A 98 4.14 -5.55 -14.34
N LEU A 99 4.66 -4.62 -13.55
CA LEU A 99 6.06 -4.23 -13.54
C LEU A 99 6.82 -4.90 -12.39
N GLY A 100 8.06 -5.33 -12.69
CA GLY A 100 8.95 -6.01 -11.76
C GLY A 100 8.71 -7.52 -11.68
N GLN A 101 9.60 -8.25 -11.02
CA GLN A 101 9.44 -9.68 -10.72
C GLN A 101 9.59 -9.91 -9.21
N ALA A 102 8.86 -10.89 -8.70
CA ALA A 102 9.13 -11.40 -7.36
C ALA A 102 10.44 -12.19 -7.42
N GLN A 103 11.52 -11.64 -6.89
CA GLN A 103 12.75 -12.40 -6.71
C GLN A 103 12.76 -12.92 -5.27
N CYS A 104 12.32 -14.17 -5.12
CA CYS A 104 12.43 -14.88 -3.85
C CYS A 104 13.84 -15.46 -3.77
N ASP A 105 14.78 -14.69 -3.22
CA ASP A 105 15.97 -15.29 -2.63
C ASP A 105 15.63 -15.51 -1.15
N CYS A 106 15.59 -16.77 -0.73
CA CYS A 106 15.23 -17.16 0.64
C CYS A 106 16.34 -16.82 1.65
N THR A 107 17.31 -15.97 1.28
CA THR A 107 18.40 -15.58 2.16
C THR A 107 17.91 -14.43 3.05
N PRO A 108 18.03 -14.56 4.38
CA PRO A 108 17.73 -13.45 5.27
C PRO A 108 18.60 -12.24 4.92
N LYS A 109 17.96 -11.08 4.76
CA LYS A 109 18.64 -9.80 4.56
C LYS A 109 18.51 -8.94 5.82
N PRO A 110 19.48 -8.06 6.11
CA PRO A 110 19.32 -7.06 7.16
C PRO A 110 18.05 -6.22 6.95
N ALA A 111 17.28 -6.00 8.02
CA ALA A 111 16.03 -5.23 7.95
C ALA A 111 16.23 -3.81 7.39
N GLU A 112 17.37 -3.18 7.71
CA GLU A 112 17.75 -1.86 7.19
C GLU A 112 17.81 -1.83 5.65
N ALA A 113 18.35 -2.88 5.01
CA ALA A 113 18.44 -2.95 3.56
C ALA A 113 17.05 -3.00 2.91
N GLY A 114 16.12 -3.78 3.50
CA GLY A 114 14.73 -3.84 3.08
C GLY A 114 13.99 -2.50 3.27
N ALA A 115 14.28 -1.80 4.37
CA ALA A 115 13.74 -0.48 4.65
C ALA A 115 14.20 0.58 3.64
N LEU A 116 15.52 0.69 3.41
CA LEU A 116 16.09 1.62 2.44
C LEU A 116 15.55 1.38 1.01
N GLN A 117 15.43 0.11 0.61
CA GLN A 117 14.83 -0.25 -0.67
C GLN A 117 13.36 0.21 -0.74
N SER A 118 12.57 -0.07 0.30
CA SER A 118 11.15 0.25 0.35
C SER A 118 10.90 1.76 0.35
N ILE A 119 11.72 2.54 1.07
CA ILE A 119 11.70 4.01 1.06
C ILE A 119 11.95 4.52 -0.36
N GLY A 120 13.02 4.07 -1.02
CA GLY A 120 13.35 4.51 -2.38
C GLY A 120 12.28 4.10 -3.40
N VAL A 121 11.70 2.91 -3.25
CA VAL A 121 10.58 2.45 -4.08
C VAL A 121 9.35 3.33 -3.91
N THR A 122 8.95 3.59 -2.66
CA THR A 122 7.78 4.41 -2.32
C THR A 122 7.97 5.84 -2.85
N ALA A 123 9.14 6.44 -2.61
CA ALA A 123 9.47 7.78 -3.09
C ALA A 123 9.34 7.89 -4.62
N ARG A 124 9.80 6.90 -5.39
CA ARG A 124 9.68 6.91 -6.85
C ARG A 124 8.24 6.70 -7.35
N GLN A 125 7.43 5.94 -6.63
CA GLN A 125 6.05 5.63 -7.05
C GLN A 125 5.08 6.78 -6.80
N TRP A 126 5.28 7.50 -5.70
CA TRP A 126 4.36 8.52 -5.23
C TRP A 126 4.85 9.96 -5.50
N SER A 127 6.09 10.13 -5.96
CA SER A 127 6.54 11.41 -6.51
C SER A 127 5.84 11.71 -7.83
N GLY A 128 5.49 12.99 -8.03
CA GLY A 128 5.04 13.47 -9.33
C GLY A 128 6.12 13.25 -10.41
N PRO A 129 5.73 13.03 -11.67
CA PRO A 129 6.71 12.97 -12.75
C PRO A 129 7.47 14.31 -12.81
N GLU A 130 8.79 14.26 -12.96
CA GLU A 130 9.53 15.43 -13.40
C GLU A 130 9.04 15.78 -14.80
N LEU A 131 8.20 16.82 -14.90
CA LEU A 131 7.90 17.45 -16.17
C LEU A 131 9.23 18.04 -16.65
N GLN A 132 9.85 17.43 -17.67
CA GLN A 132 10.95 18.10 -18.36
C GLN A 132 10.44 19.47 -18.78
N LYS A 133 11.11 20.55 -18.32
CA LYS A 133 11.02 21.86 -18.97
C LYS A 133 11.41 21.61 -20.42
N GLU A 134 10.44 21.68 -21.33
CA GLU A 134 10.57 21.61 -22.80
C GLU A 134 11.96 21.12 -23.23
N ALA A 135 12.22 19.82 -23.05
CA ALA A 135 13.30 19.21 -23.78
C ALA A 135 12.86 19.25 -25.26
N PRO A 136 13.74 19.65 -26.19
CA PRO A 136 13.36 19.78 -27.60
C PRO A 136 12.74 18.46 -28.04
N ASP A 137 11.68 18.53 -28.87
CA ASP A 137 10.90 17.41 -29.43
C ASP A 137 11.76 16.18 -29.76
N MET A 138 12.13 15.41 -28.74
CA MET A 138 12.80 14.14 -28.90
C MET A 138 11.65 13.17 -29.08
N VAL A 139 11.22 13.04 -30.34
CA VAL A 139 10.53 11.83 -30.78
C VAL A 139 11.40 10.67 -30.28
N PRO A 140 10.88 9.75 -29.46
CA PRO A 140 11.68 8.64 -28.97
C PRO A 140 12.27 7.91 -30.17
N ASP A 141 13.60 7.90 -30.27
CA ASP A 141 14.34 7.45 -31.45
C ASP A 141 14.32 5.91 -31.60
N ASN A 142 13.73 5.22 -30.61
CA ASN A 142 13.54 3.77 -30.57
C ASN A 142 12.43 3.35 -29.57
N ASP A 143 12.04 2.06 -29.66
CA ASP A 143 10.99 1.45 -28.83
C ASP A 143 11.28 1.49 -27.32
N LEU A 144 12.56 1.47 -26.92
CA LEU A 144 12.94 1.50 -25.51
C LEU A 144 12.68 2.90 -24.91
N ASP A 145 13.01 3.96 -25.64
CA ASP A 145 12.75 5.34 -25.19
C ASP A 145 11.26 5.61 -25.08
N HIS A 146 10.46 5.09 -26.02
CA HIS A 146 9.00 5.17 -25.97
C HIS A 146 8.44 4.44 -24.73
N PHE A 147 8.94 3.23 -24.45
CA PHE A 147 8.59 2.47 -23.25
C PHE A 147 8.96 3.22 -21.96
N LEU A 148 10.16 3.80 -21.87
CA LEU A 148 10.63 4.52 -20.70
C LEU A 148 9.82 5.81 -20.46
N ALA A 149 9.52 6.56 -21.52
CA ALA A 149 8.66 7.76 -21.44
C ALA A 149 7.26 7.40 -20.93
N ARG A 150 6.68 6.30 -21.44
CA ARG A 150 5.38 5.81 -21.00
C ARG A 150 5.42 5.29 -19.56
N ALA A 151 6.43 4.51 -19.17
CA ALA A 151 6.57 4.00 -17.80
C ALA A 151 6.66 5.13 -16.75
N ARG A 152 7.28 6.26 -17.11
CA ARG A 152 7.37 7.45 -16.25
C ARG A 152 6.02 8.13 -15.99
N THR A 153 5.12 8.12 -16.97
CA THR A 153 3.86 8.88 -16.95
C THR A 153 2.64 7.99 -16.67
N HIS A 154 2.66 6.74 -17.11
CA HIS A 154 1.55 5.78 -17.07
C HIS A 154 1.86 4.56 -16.19
N SER A 155 2.76 4.71 -15.21
CA SER A 155 2.84 3.75 -14.11
C SER A 155 1.74 4.01 -13.08
N PHE A 156 1.16 2.93 -12.57
CA PHE A 156 0.10 2.95 -11.58
C PHE A 156 0.39 1.95 -10.47
N THR A 157 0.28 2.37 -9.22
CA THR A 157 0.51 1.51 -8.05
C THR A 157 -0.81 1.19 -7.37
N ILE A 158 -1.06 -0.09 -7.12
CA ILE A 158 -2.16 -0.54 -6.27
C ILE A 158 -1.54 -1.14 -5.02
N SER A 159 -1.95 -0.69 -3.84
CA SER A 159 -1.38 -1.16 -2.58
C SER A 159 -2.41 -1.11 -1.48
N ALA A 160 -2.17 -1.82 -0.38
CA ALA A 160 -2.98 -1.69 0.82
C ALA A 160 -2.16 -1.95 2.08
N MET A 161 -2.57 -1.36 3.21
CA MET A 161 -1.97 -1.60 4.52
C MET A 161 -3.05 -1.81 5.57
N ALA A 162 -2.97 -2.93 6.30
CA ALA A 162 -3.91 -3.27 7.38
C ALA A 162 -3.31 -2.90 8.74
N PHE A 163 -3.75 -1.81 9.35
CA PHE A 163 -3.33 -1.48 10.71
C PHE A 163 -3.91 -2.45 11.74
N GLN A 164 -3.20 -2.60 12.85
CA GLN A 164 -3.59 -3.50 13.94
C GLN A 164 -4.31 -2.72 15.04
N ASP A 165 -5.34 -3.33 15.61
CA ASP A 165 -6.08 -2.84 16.76
C ASP A 165 -6.25 -3.93 17.83
N ALA A 166 -7.05 -3.65 18.87
CA ALA A 166 -7.20 -4.52 20.04
C ALA A 166 -7.69 -5.95 19.72
N TRP A 167 -8.30 -6.19 18.56
CA TRP A 167 -8.85 -7.48 18.17
C TRP A 167 -8.04 -8.18 17.08
N SER A 168 -7.14 -7.46 16.41
CA SER A 168 -6.33 -7.95 15.29
C SER A 168 -4.82 -7.94 15.58
N LEU A 169 -4.43 -7.57 16.81
CA LEU A 169 -3.03 -7.41 17.21
C LEU A 169 -2.25 -8.72 17.10
N ASN A 170 -1.20 -8.72 16.27
CA ASN A 170 -0.21 -9.77 16.19
C ASN A 170 1.18 -9.22 16.60
N LEU A 171 1.82 -9.90 17.55
CA LEU A 171 3.11 -9.49 18.11
C LEU A 171 4.28 -9.66 17.13
N GLU A 172 4.26 -10.69 16.28
CA GLU A 172 5.28 -10.89 15.24
C GLU A 172 5.26 -9.75 14.23
N ARG A 173 4.05 -9.31 13.85
CA ARG A 173 3.86 -8.12 13.00
C ARG A 173 4.38 -6.84 13.65
N LEU A 174 4.27 -6.70 14.97
CA LEU A 174 4.84 -5.57 15.71
C LEU A 174 6.37 -5.65 15.78
N GLN A 175 6.93 -6.84 16.03
CA GLN A 175 8.38 -7.06 16.07
C GLN A 175 9.04 -6.76 14.72
N GLY A 176 8.37 -7.12 13.62
CA GLY A 176 8.80 -6.80 12.26
C GLY A 176 8.31 -5.44 11.75
N CYS A 177 7.82 -4.54 12.60
CA CYS A 177 7.38 -3.22 12.15
C CYS A 177 8.59 -2.35 11.83
N CYS A 178 8.58 -1.65 10.70
CA CYS A 178 9.62 -0.68 10.35
C CYS A 178 9.16 0.78 10.48
N ILE A 179 7.91 1.01 10.88
CA ILE A 179 7.32 2.34 11.06
C ILE A 179 7.18 2.59 12.56
N HIS A 180 7.91 3.57 13.08
CA HIS A 180 7.97 3.84 14.51
C HIS A 180 7.66 5.29 14.83
N VAL A 181 7.13 5.51 16.04
CA VAL A 181 7.00 6.83 16.65
C VAL A 181 8.15 7.00 17.63
N ALA A 182 9.00 8.00 17.37
CA ALA A 182 10.09 8.35 18.27
C ALA A 182 9.53 9.04 19.53
N GLN A 183 9.98 8.59 20.70
CA GLN A 183 9.62 9.18 21.99
C GLN A 183 10.74 10.10 22.51
N PRO A 184 10.42 11.10 23.35
CA PRO A 184 11.43 11.99 23.94
C PRO A 184 12.52 11.26 24.76
N ASP A 185 12.21 10.08 25.29
CA ASP A 185 13.15 9.22 26.04
C ASP A 185 14.01 8.32 25.14
N GLY A 186 13.94 8.50 23.81
CA GLY A 186 14.72 7.75 22.83
C GLY A 186 14.11 6.40 22.42
N ARG A 187 12.99 5.97 23.01
CA ARG A 187 12.32 4.73 22.57
C ARG A 187 11.68 4.92 21.20
N LEU A 188 11.73 3.85 20.39
CA LEU A 188 11.01 3.73 19.13
C LEU A 188 9.83 2.78 19.31
N ILE A 189 8.62 3.30 19.24
CA ILE A 189 7.40 2.51 19.45
C ILE A 189 6.77 2.19 18.10
N PRO A 190 6.49 0.91 17.75
CA PRO A 190 5.81 0.54 16.51
C PRO A 190 4.50 1.32 16.32
N PHE A 191 4.24 1.80 15.10
CA PHE A 191 3.14 2.73 14.82
C PHE A 191 1.77 2.22 15.30
N CYS A 192 1.45 0.95 15.05
CA CYS A 192 0.20 0.36 15.52
C CYS A 192 0.14 0.29 17.05
N ALA A 193 1.24 -0.09 17.71
CA ALA A 193 1.30 -0.16 19.17
C ALA A 193 1.16 1.23 19.82
N TYR A 194 1.78 2.26 19.24
CA TYR A 194 1.68 3.63 19.73
C TYR A 194 0.24 4.15 19.69
N ASN A 195 -0.48 3.88 18.60
CA ASN A 195 -1.86 4.33 18.40
C ASN A 195 -2.92 3.38 19.00
N LEU A 196 -2.50 2.25 19.58
CA LEU A 196 -3.41 1.24 20.11
C LEU A 196 -4.19 1.76 21.32
N THR A 197 -5.49 1.53 21.29
CA THR A 197 -6.38 1.60 22.47
C THR A 197 -6.83 0.20 22.82
N SER A 198 -6.92 -0.12 24.12
CA SER A 198 -7.59 -1.33 24.59
C SER A 198 -9.08 -1.32 24.20
N ARG A 199 -9.77 -2.45 24.38
CA ARG A 199 -11.24 -2.54 24.21
C ARG A 199 -12.03 -1.56 25.09
N HIS A 200 -11.40 -1.01 26.13
CA HIS A 200 -11.97 -0.01 27.04
C HIS A 200 -11.57 1.43 26.67
N GLY A 201 -10.93 1.62 25.52
CA GLY A 201 -10.48 2.94 25.06
C GLY A 201 -9.22 3.47 25.75
N GLN A 202 -8.50 2.64 26.50
CA GLN A 202 -7.28 3.06 27.19
C GLN A 202 -6.07 2.93 26.27
N THR A 203 -5.31 4.01 26.09
CA THR A 203 -4.06 4.00 25.32
C THR A 203 -2.89 3.47 26.15
N LEU A 204 -1.92 2.83 25.50
CA LEU A 204 -0.69 2.38 26.17
C LEU A 204 0.41 3.45 26.18
N TYR A 205 0.64 4.14 25.05
CA TYR A 205 1.79 5.05 24.88
C TYR A 205 1.43 6.53 24.65
N ARG A 206 0.20 6.84 24.22
CA ARG A 206 -0.23 8.22 23.91
C ARG A 206 -0.48 9.12 25.13
N GLY A 207 -0.39 8.57 26.35
CA GLY A 207 -0.84 9.25 27.58
C GLY A 207 -2.37 9.26 27.70
N GLN A 208 -2.89 9.45 28.91
CA GLN A 208 -4.32 9.68 29.09
C GLN A 208 -4.62 11.14 28.74
N VAL A 209 -5.52 11.34 27.77
CA VAL A 209 -6.06 12.66 27.42
C VAL A 209 -7.30 12.92 28.25
#